data_AF-A0A846HKR3-F1
#
_entry.id   AF-A0A846HKR3-F1
#
_cell.length_a   1.000
_cell.length_b   1.000
_cell.length_c   1.000
_cell.angle_alpha   90.00
_cell.angle_beta   90.00
_cell.angle_gamma   90.00
#
_symmetry.space_group_name_H-M   'P 1'
#
loop_
_entity.id
_entity.type
_entity.pdbx_description
1 polymer ?
#
loop_
_entity_poly.entity_id
_entity_poly.type
_entity_poly.pdbx_seq_one_letter_code
_entity_poly.pdbx_strand_id
1 'polypeptide(L)'
;MKPPIQQAKKHLLQHLRTASPEVKEIVYPCLPQDIGDYRRALELVEVQAEFNRRGVKAILKTASRSGKISPDIIIATAKDVASGKLDERFRDDS
;
A
#
# COMPACT_ATOMS: atom_id res chain seq x y z
N MET A 1 -7.27 -22.03 -9.02
CA MET A 1 -6.62 -20.74 -8.68
C MET A 1 -7.73 -19.76 -8.29
N LYS A 2 -7.62 -19.03 -7.17
CA LYS A 2 -8.67 -18.05 -6.77
C LYS A 2 -8.59 -16.80 -7.67
N PRO A 3 -9.72 -16.16 -8.02
CA PRO A 3 -9.70 -14.88 -8.73
C PRO A 3 -8.85 -13.84 -7.99
N PRO A 4 -8.13 -12.94 -8.68
CA PRO A 4 -7.23 -11.95 -8.06
C PRO A 4 -7.91 -11.13 -6.94
N ILE A 5 -9.13 -10.64 -7.16
CA ILE A 5 -9.93 -9.92 -6.16
C ILE A 5 -10.18 -10.77 -4.89
N GLN A 6 -10.42 -12.08 -5.04
CA GLN A 6 -10.64 -12.97 -3.89
C GLN A 6 -9.36 -13.24 -3.10
N GLN A 7 -8.20 -13.16 -3.75
CA GLN A 7 -6.90 -13.22 -3.07
C GLN A 7 -6.66 -11.94 -2.27
N ALA A 8 -6.89 -10.77 -2.88
CA ALA A 8 -6.79 -9.48 -2.21
C ALA A 8 -7.74 -9.39 -1.00
N LYS A 9 -9.02 -9.79 -1.15
CA LYS A 9 -9.99 -9.89 -0.04
C LYS A 9 -9.47 -10.74 1.10
N LYS A 10 -8.98 -11.95 0.81
CA LYS A 10 -8.46 -12.86 1.83
C LYS A 10 -7.30 -12.21 2.59
N HIS A 11 -6.38 -11.57 1.88
CA HIS A 11 -5.24 -10.89 2.48
C HIS A 11 -5.67 -9.74 3.40
N LEU A 12 -6.56 -8.85 2.93
CA LEU A 12 -7.09 -7.72 3.70
C LEU A 12 -7.71 -8.18 5.02
N LEU A 13 -8.62 -9.16 4.97
CA LEU A 13 -9.31 -9.67 6.16
C LEU A 13 -8.37 -10.41 7.11
N GLN A 14 -7.42 -11.18 6.57
CA GLN A 14 -6.43 -11.87 7.38
C GLN A 14 -5.54 -10.89 8.14
N HIS A 15 -5.03 -9.86 7.45
CA HIS A 15 -4.18 -8.83 8.07
C HIS A 15 -4.95 -8.03 9.13
N LEU A 16 -6.20 -7.66 8.85
CA LEU A 16 -7.06 -7.00 9.82
C LEU A 16 -7.30 -7.87 11.07
N ARG A 17 -7.48 -9.18 10.91
CA ARG A 17 -7.67 -10.11 12.05
C ARG A 17 -6.43 -10.19 12.95
N THR A 18 -5.24 -10.14 12.37
CA THR A 18 -3.97 -10.26 13.10
C THR A 18 -3.44 -8.92 13.62
N ALA A 19 -3.96 -7.79 13.11
CA ALA A 19 -3.54 -6.47 13.57
C ALA A 19 -3.99 -6.23 15.02
N SER A 20 -3.11 -5.62 15.82
CA SER A 20 -3.38 -5.26 17.22
C SER A 20 -4.66 -4.40 17.35
N PRO A 21 -5.45 -4.53 18.43
CA PRO A 21 -6.65 -3.73 18.66
C PRO A 21 -6.44 -2.21 18.66
N GLU A 22 -5.21 -1.77 18.94
CA GLU A 22 -4.83 -0.35 19.00
C GLU A 22 -4.62 0.28 17.60
N VAL A 23 -4.40 -0.56 16.58
CA VAL A 23 -4.17 -0.09 15.21
C VAL A 23 -5.43 0.63 14.72
N LYS A 24 -5.25 1.86 14.23
CA LYS A 24 -6.32 2.65 13.59
C LYS A 24 -6.20 2.70 12.08
N GLU A 25 -5.01 2.44 11.54
CA GLU A 25 -4.74 2.51 10.11
C GLU A 25 -3.81 1.38 9.69
N ILE A 26 -4.09 0.74 8.56
CA ILE A 26 -3.24 -0.28 7.96
C ILE A 26 -2.87 0.18 6.55
N VAL A 27 -1.56 0.29 6.31
CA VAL A 27 -1.01 0.58 4.99
C VAL A 27 -0.74 -0.74 4.27
N TYR A 28 -1.34 -0.91 3.11
CA TYR A 28 -1.13 -2.04 2.22
C TYR A 28 -0.21 -1.63 1.07
N PRO A 29 1.06 -2.07 1.08
CA PRO A 29 1.91 -1.95 -0.10
C PRO A 29 1.39 -2.90 -1.18
N CYS A 30 1.06 -2.35 -2.34
CA CYS A 30 0.58 -3.11 -3.50
C CYS A 30 1.49 -2.83 -4.69
N LEU A 31 1.75 -3.85 -5.51
CA LEU A 31 2.38 -3.60 -6.81
C LEU A 31 1.39 -2.83 -7.70
N PRO A 32 1.88 -2.03 -8.67
CA PRO A 32 1.01 -1.26 -9.55
C PRO A 32 -0.04 -2.10 -10.28
N GLN A 33 0.28 -3.34 -10.66
CA GLN A 33 -0.68 -4.22 -11.33
C GLN A 33 -1.79 -4.75 -10.40
N ASP A 34 -1.54 -4.82 -9.09
CA ASP A 34 -2.46 -5.44 -8.11
C ASP A 34 -3.35 -4.40 -7.41
N ILE A 35 -3.02 -3.11 -7.51
CA ILE A 35 -3.75 -2.04 -6.80
C ILE A 35 -5.24 -1.99 -7.17
N GLY A 36 -5.58 -2.31 -8.42
CA GLY A 36 -6.95 -2.37 -8.89
C GLY A 36 -7.76 -3.45 -8.18
N ASP A 37 -7.17 -4.62 -7.96
CA ASP A 37 -7.81 -5.72 -7.26
C ASP A 37 -7.98 -5.43 -5.77
N TYR A 38 -6.98 -4.79 -5.13
CA TYR A 38 -7.08 -4.35 -3.74
C TYR A 38 -8.15 -3.27 -3.55
N ARG A 39 -8.25 -2.32 -4.48
CA ARG A 39 -9.29 -1.28 -4.44
C ARG A 39 -10.67 -1.90 -4.53
N ARG A 40 -10.90 -2.79 -5.52
CA ARG A 40 -12.16 -3.52 -5.67
C ARG A 40 -12.47 -4.40 -4.46
N ALA A 41 -11.46 -5.03 -3.86
CA ALA A 41 -11.66 -5.84 -2.66
C ALA A 41 -12.06 -5.00 -1.43
N LEU A 42 -11.53 -3.78 -1.28
CA LEU A 42 -11.95 -2.84 -0.23
C LEU A 42 -13.37 -2.30 -0.43
N GLU A 43 -13.89 -2.34 -1.66
CA GLU A 43 -15.28 -1.95 -1.98
C GLU A 43 -16.29 -3.07 -1.66
N LEU A 44 -15.83 -4.29 -1.37
CA LEU A 44 -16.73 -5.40 -1.02
C LEU A 44 -17.40 -5.14 0.34
N VAL A 45 -18.71 -5.36 0.39
CA VAL A 45 -19.56 -5.07 1.57
C VAL A 45 -19.02 -5.76 2.82
N GLU A 46 -18.63 -7.03 2.71
CA GLU A 46 -18.09 -7.80 3.82
C GLU A 46 -16.74 -7.28 4.32
N VAL A 47 -15.93 -6.70 3.44
CA VAL A 47 -14.65 -6.09 3.82
C VAL A 47 -14.90 -4.76 4.52
N GLN A 48 -15.74 -3.91 3.95
CA GLN A 48 -16.13 -2.64 4.57
C GLN A 48 -16.76 -2.84 5.95
N ALA A 49 -17.66 -3.81 6.09
CA ALA A 49 -18.29 -4.13 7.37
C ALA A 49 -17.24 -4.47 8.45
N GLU A 50 -16.23 -5.26 8.10
CA GLU A 50 -15.21 -5.69 9.06
C GLU A 50 -14.23 -4.56 9.45
N PHE A 51 -13.81 -3.74 8.48
CA PHE A 51 -12.97 -2.56 8.75
C PHE A 51 -13.73 -1.52 9.59
N ASN A 52 -15.00 -1.28 9.28
CA ASN A 52 -15.86 -0.37 10.06
C ASN A 52 -16.08 -0.89 11.48
N ARG A 53 -16.36 -2.19 11.65
CA ARG A 53 -16.52 -2.84 12.95
C ARG A 53 -15.28 -2.70 13.83
N ARG A 54 -14.09 -2.77 13.22
CA ARG A 54 -12.80 -2.58 13.90
C ARG A 54 -12.41 -1.11 14.08
N GLY A 55 -13.09 -0.18 13.40
CA GLY A 55 -12.69 1.24 13.37
C GLY A 55 -11.29 1.44 12.78
N VAL A 56 -10.92 0.66 11.76
CA VAL A 56 -9.62 0.70 11.10
C VAL A 56 -9.78 1.26 9.69
N LYS A 57 -8.89 2.17 9.29
CA LYS A 57 -8.79 2.64 7.90
C LYS A 57 -7.76 1.82 7.12
N ALA A 58 -8.08 1.51 5.87
CA ALA A 58 -7.12 0.91 4.94
C ALA A 58 -6.54 1.99 4.02
N ILE A 59 -5.23 2.01 3.85
CA ILE A 59 -4.54 2.89 2.91
C ILE A 59 -3.81 2.01 1.91
N LEU A 60 -4.12 2.15 0.63
CA LEU A 60 -3.35 1.48 -0.43
C LEU A 60 -2.20 2.38 -0.85
N LYS A 61 -0.97 1.85 -0.86
CA LYS A 61 0.19 2.54 -1.41
C LYS A 61 0.85 1.67 -2.47
N THR A 62 1.19 2.27 -3.61
CA THR A 62 1.98 1.59 -4.62
C THR A 62 3.40 1.41 -4.12
N ALA A 63 3.88 0.17 -4.14
CA ALA A 63 5.27 -0.17 -3.90
C ALA A 63 5.91 -0.63 -5.21
N SER A 64 7.20 -0.35 -5.37
CA SER A 64 8.03 -0.97 -6.41
C SER A 64 8.08 -2.50 -6.24
N ARG A 65 8.58 -3.21 -7.25
CA ARG A 65 8.76 -4.67 -7.19
C ARG A 65 9.69 -5.14 -6.06
N SER A 66 10.57 -4.27 -5.57
CA SER A 66 11.42 -4.53 -4.40
C SER A 66 10.71 -4.28 -3.06
N GLY A 67 9.42 -3.93 -3.07
CA GLY A 67 8.62 -3.65 -1.88
C GLY A 67 8.83 -2.25 -1.30
N LYS A 68 9.66 -1.41 -1.93
CA LYS A 68 9.87 -0.02 -1.53
C LYS A 68 8.65 0.81 -1.92
N ILE A 69 7.96 1.36 -0.93
CA ILE A 69 6.95 2.40 -1.12
C ILE A 69 7.71 3.68 -1.49
N SER A 70 7.64 4.10 -2.75
CA SER A 70 8.32 5.33 -3.20
C SER A 70 7.84 6.51 -2.35
N PRO A 71 8.73 7.39 -1.89
CA PRO A 71 8.37 8.42 -0.94
C PRO A 71 7.45 9.46 -1.60
N ASP A 72 6.29 9.68 -0.98
CA ASP A 72 5.51 10.90 -1.16
C ASP A 72 6.33 12.05 -0.52
N ILE A 73 6.96 12.88 -1.37
CA ILE A 73 7.81 14.04 -1.06
C ILE A 73 9.30 13.71 -0.81
N ILE A 74 10.16 14.21 -1.71
CA ILE A 74 11.61 14.29 -1.52
C ILE A 74 11.96 15.74 -1.22
N ILE A 75 12.38 16.02 0.02
CA ILE A 75 12.95 17.31 0.40
C ILE A 75 14.45 17.25 0.08
N ALA A 76 14.88 17.97 -0.95
CA ALA A 76 16.25 18.01 -1.41
C ALA A 76 16.84 19.41 -1.24
N THR A 77 18.11 19.50 -0.86
CA THR A 77 18.83 20.78 -0.86
C THR A 77 19.34 21.10 -2.26
N ALA A 78 19.66 22.37 -2.53
CA ALA A 78 20.29 22.76 -3.80
C ALA A 78 21.62 22.00 -4.06
N LYS A 79 22.32 21.56 -3.01
CA LYS A 79 23.52 20.72 -3.13
C LYS A 79 23.18 19.29 -3.57
N ASP A 80 22.10 18.71 -3.07
CA ASP A 80 21.65 17.37 -3.49
C ASP A 80 21.29 17.35 -4.99
N VAL A 81 20.68 18.44 -5.49
CA VAL A 81 20.42 18.64 -6.94
C VAL A 81 21.73 18.71 -7.72
N ALA A 82 22.64 19.60 -7.31
CA ALA A 82 23.90 19.81 -8.01
C ALA A 82 24.82 18.57 -8.01
N SER A 83 24.67 17.69 -7.01
CA SER A 83 25.47 16.47 -6.87
C SER A 83 24.94 15.26 -7.66
N GLY A 84 23.78 15.35 -8.31
CA GLY A 84 23.17 14.23 -9.04
C GLY A 84 22.55 13.15 -8.15
N LYS A 85 22.57 13.33 -6.82
CA LYS A 85 22.01 12.39 -5.84
C LYS A 85 20.50 12.21 -5.97
N LEU A 86 19.81 13.20 -6.55
CA LEU A 86 18.41 13.06 -6.93
C LEU A 86 18.23 12.12 -8.13
N ASP A 87 19.06 12.23 -9.15
CA ASP A 87 18.97 11.38 -10.34
C ASP A 87 19.27 9.91 -10.00
N GLU A 88 20.19 9.66 -9.08
CA GLU A 88 20.42 8.33 -8.50
C GLU A 88 19.17 7.80 -7.77
N ARG A 89 18.53 8.65 -6.96
CA ARG A 89 17.28 8.30 -6.24
C ARG A 89 16.14 7.91 -7.18
N PHE A 90 16.06 8.53 -8.35
CA PHE A 90 15.03 8.26 -9.37
C PHE A 90 15.41 7.13 -10.35
N ARG A 91 16.70 6.81 -10.52
CA ARG A 91 17.16 5.66 -11.33
C ARG A 91 16.82 4.31 -10.69
N ASP A 92 16.92 4.21 -9.36
CA ASP A 92 16.59 2.97 -8.64
C ASP A 92 15.10 2.59 -8.65
N ASP A 93 14.25 3.50 -9.16
CA ASP A 93 12.81 3.31 -9.30
C ASP A 93 12.39 2.98 -10.77
N SER A 94 13.36 2.79 -11.70
CA SER A 94 13.15 2.34 -13.10
C SER A 94 13.44 0.86 -13.30
#